data_AF-A0A7C5WWV0-F1
#
_entry.id   AF-A0A7C5WWV0-F1
#
_cell.length_a   1.000
_cell.length_b   1.000
_cell.length_c   1.000
_cell.angle_alpha   90.00
_cell.angle_beta   90.00
_cell.angle_gamma   90.00
#
_symmetry.space_group_name_H-M   'P 1'
#
loop_
_entity.id
_entity.type
_entity.pdbx_description
1 polymer ?
#
loop_
_entity_poly.entity_id
_entity_poly.type
_entity_poly.pdbx_seq_one_letter_code
_entity_poly.pdbx_strand_id
1 'polypeptide(L)'
;MKRYRYGEPIDPIHEKSKVPHNSTREILGSVRNKQVNFGMVDLGILKYHVKRNREKYANIKGLENLCITQSLYVVFNGFSLRDEFNKYLRLYGQKLYSIYSKKYL
;
A
#
# COMPACT_ATOMS: atom_id res chain seq x y z
N MET A 1 2.02 -9.71 -16.63
CA MET A 1 2.21 -9.44 -15.19
C MET A 1 1.84 -10.70 -14.42
N LYS A 2 2.80 -11.44 -13.86
CA LYS A 2 2.50 -12.68 -13.12
C LYS A 2 2.10 -12.33 -11.68
N ARG A 3 0.82 -12.61 -11.34
CA ARG A 3 0.25 -12.85 -10.00
C ARG A 3 0.61 -11.86 -8.88
N TYR A 4 0.35 -10.57 -9.07
CA TYR A 4 0.17 -9.70 -7.90
C TYR A 4 -1.12 -10.14 -7.19
N ARG A 5 -1.00 -10.54 -5.91
CA ARG A 5 -2.17 -10.72 -5.05
C ARG A 5 -2.55 -9.35 -4.50
N TYR A 6 -3.72 -8.90 -4.89
CA TYR A 6 -4.37 -7.71 -4.37
C TYR A 6 -5.07 -7.99 -3.03
N GLY A 7 -5.08 -9.26 -2.58
CA GLY A 7 -5.78 -9.73 -1.41
C GLY A 7 -7.26 -9.97 -1.69
N GLU A 8 -7.94 -10.66 -0.77
CA GLU A 8 -9.40 -10.58 -0.71
C GLU A 8 -9.79 -9.14 -0.40
N PRO A 9 -10.79 -8.54 -1.08
CA PRO A 9 -11.83 -9.11 -1.94
C PRO A 9 -11.54 -9.04 -3.45
N ILE A 10 -10.34 -8.65 -3.87
CA ILE A 10 -10.03 -8.34 -5.29
C ILE A 10 -9.49 -9.55 -6.04
N ASP A 11 -8.77 -10.43 -5.36
CA ASP A 11 -8.18 -11.63 -5.97
C ASP A 11 -9.21 -12.56 -6.67
N PRO A 12 -10.46 -12.72 -6.17
CA PRO A 12 -11.50 -13.49 -6.86
C PRO A 12 -12.00 -12.89 -8.18
N ILE A 13 -11.72 -11.61 -8.47
CA ILE A 13 -12.19 -10.94 -9.69
C ILE A 13 -11.43 -11.51 -10.89
N HIS A 14 -12.17 -11.87 -11.94
CA HIS A 14 -11.60 -12.47 -13.13
C HIS A 14 -10.61 -11.53 -13.83
N GLU A 15 -9.45 -12.03 -14.28
CA GLU A 15 -8.38 -11.21 -14.89
C GLU A 15 -8.85 -10.39 -16.10
N LYS A 16 -9.77 -10.93 -16.91
CA LYS A 16 -10.37 -10.19 -18.05
C LYS A 16 -11.14 -8.92 -17.63
N SER A 17 -11.57 -8.84 -16.38
CA SER A 17 -12.27 -7.68 -15.81
C SER A 17 -11.30 -6.66 -15.20
N LYS A 18 -10.00 -6.99 -15.11
CA LYS A 18 -8.96 -6.11 -14.57
C LYS A 18 -8.35 -5.28 -15.70
N VAL A 19 -8.40 -3.96 -15.56
CA VAL A 19 -7.77 -3.02 -16.51
C VAL A 19 -6.44 -2.54 -15.91
N PRO A 20 -5.29 -2.90 -16.50
CA PRO A 20 -4.00 -2.44 -16.01
C PRO A 20 -3.82 -0.95 -16.28
N HIS A 21 -3.24 -0.24 -15.30
CA HIS A 21 -2.89 1.17 -15.40
C HIS A 21 -1.45 1.35 -14.91
N ASN A 22 -0.74 2.34 -15.44
CA ASN A 22 0.68 2.56 -15.16
C ASN A 22 0.91 3.57 -14.03
N SER A 23 -0.14 4.28 -13.59
CA SER A 23 -0.01 5.26 -12.51
C SER A 23 -1.30 5.46 -11.73
N THR A 24 -1.15 5.94 -10.48
CA THR A 24 -2.29 6.37 -9.66
C THR A 24 -3.14 7.43 -10.36
N ARG A 25 -2.52 8.35 -11.13
CA ARG A 25 -3.26 9.40 -11.85
C ARG A 25 -4.17 8.82 -12.92
N GLU A 26 -3.71 7.81 -13.65
CA GLU A 26 -4.53 7.09 -14.63
C GLU A 26 -5.68 6.38 -13.94
N ILE A 27 -5.42 5.65 -12.84
CA ILE A 27 -6.46 4.96 -12.08
C ILE A 27 -7.56 5.95 -11.62
N LEU A 28 -7.16 7.06 -10.99
CA LEU A 28 -8.10 8.08 -10.52
C LEU A 28 -8.87 8.73 -11.67
N GLY A 29 -8.20 8.95 -12.81
CA GLY A 29 -8.83 9.47 -14.03
C GLY A 29 -9.90 8.52 -14.58
N SER A 30 -9.59 7.23 -14.69
CA SER A 30 -10.52 6.23 -15.22
C SER A 30 -11.71 5.97 -14.28
N VAL A 31 -11.50 5.99 -12.96
CA VAL A 31 -12.62 5.94 -11.99
C VAL A 31 -13.50 7.19 -12.12
N ARG A 32 -12.90 8.39 -12.13
CA ARG A 32 -13.63 9.66 -12.27
C ARG A 32 -14.46 9.69 -13.55
N ASN A 33 -13.89 9.25 -14.66
CA ASN A 33 -14.51 9.24 -15.98
C ASN A 33 -15.43 8.03 -16.21
N LYS A 34 -15.66 7.20 -15.18
CA LYS A 34 -16.50 5.99 -15.22
C LYS A 34 -16.08 4.95 -16.27
N GLN A 35 -14.79 4.94 -16.64
CA GLN A 35 -14.22 3.91 -17.52
C GLN A 35 -14.01 2.59 -16.76
N VAL A 36 -13.87 2.66 -15.44
CA VAL A 36 -13.84 1.51 -14.53
C VAL A 36 -14.74 1.78 -13.32
N ASN A 37 -15.26 0.72 -12.71
CA ASN A 37 -16.15 0.84 -11.55
C ASN A 37 -15.41 1.24 -10.27
N PHE A 38 -14.17 0.78 -10.09
CA PHE A 38 -13.31 1.12 -8.96
C PHE A 38 -11.83 0.95 -9.34
N GLY A 39 -10.95 1.51 -8.51
CA GLY A 39 -9.50 1.41 -8.66
C GLY A 39 -8.83 1.12 -7.32
N MET A 40 -7.70 0.42 -7.36
CA MET A 40 -6.88 0.11 -6.19
C MET A 40 -5.70 1.07 -6.10
N VAL A 41 -5.59 1.79 -5.00
CA VAL A 41 -4.49 2.72 -4.72
C VAL A 41 -4.18 2.71 -3.23
N ASP A 42 -2.94 3.02 -2.87
CA ASP A 42 -2.57 3.26 -1.48
C ASP A 42 -3.37 4.45 -0.90
N LEU A 43 -3.83 4.32 0.35
CA LEU A 43 -4.66 5.33 1.01
C LEU A 43 -3.90 6.65 1.22
N GLY A 44 -2.62 6.58 1.56
CA GLY A 44 -1.76 7.77 1.71
C GLY A 44 -1.60 8.50 0.38
N ILE A 45 -1.36 7.75 -0.70
CA ILE A 45 -1.28 8.28 -2.07
C ILE A 45 -2.61 8.92 -2.49
N LEU A 46 -3.75 8.26 -2.23
CA LEU A 46 -5.07 8.81 -2.51
C LEU A 46 -5.28 10.14 -1.78
N LYS A 47 -5.04 10.17 -0.47
CA LYS A 47 -5.19 11.38 0.37
C LYS A 47 -4.30 12.51 -0.14
N TYR A 48 -3.06 12.21 -0.54
CA TYR A 48 -2.17 13.18 -1.15
C TYR A 48 -2.73 13.78 -2.45
N HIS A 49 -3.24 12.97 -3.36
CA HIS A 49 -3.79 13.44 -4.63
C HIS A 49 -5.08 14.24 -4.47
N VAL A 50 -6.01 13.78 -3.62
CA VAL A 50 -7.27 14.47 -3.32
C VAL A 50 -6.99 15.80 -2.63
N LYS A 51 -6.05 15.85 -1.66
CA LYS A 51 -5.67 17.09 -0.98
C LYS A 51 -5.11 18.12 -1.96
N ARG A 52 -4.27 17.71 -2.92
CA ARG A 52 -3.66 18.61 -3.91
C ARG A 52 -4.59 19.02 -5.06
N ASN A 53 -5.66 18.27 -5.34
CA ASN A 53 -6.52 18.48 -6.51
C ASN A 53 -8.00 18.25 -6.14
N ARG A 54 -8.46 18.95 -5.11
CA ARG A 54 -9.77 18.67 -4.46
C ARG A 54 -10.94 18.73 -5.43
N GLU A 55 -10.99 19.75 -6.30
CA GLU A 55 -12.05 19.92 -7.30
C GLU A 55 -12.04 18.80 -8.35
N LYS A 56 -10.85 18.42 -8.82
CA LYS A 56 -10.69 17.41 -9.85
C LYS A 56 -11.21 16.04 -9.42
N TYR A 57 -11.02 15.69 -8.14
CA TYR A 57 -11.33 14.38 -7.58
C TYR A 57 -12.50 14.40 -6.58
N ALA A 58 -13.34 15.45 -6.60
CA ALA A 58 -14.44 15.62 -5.65
C ALA A 58 -15.47 14.48 -5.65
N ASN A 59 -15.61 13.77 -6.77
CA ASN A 59 -16.54 12.65 -6.93
C ASN A 59 -15.93 11.27 -6.59
N ILE A 60 -14.63 11.21 -6.25
CA ILE A 60 -13.97 9.97 -5.87
C ILE A 60 -14.19 9.73 -4.38
N LYS A 61 -14.75 8.56 -4.04
CA LYS A 61 -14.94 8.10 -2.66
C LYS A 61 -13.96 6.96 -2.37
N GLY A 62 -13.14 7.11 -1.34
CA GLY A 62 -12.25 6.05 -0.87
C GLY A 62 -12.94 5.16 0.17
N LEU A 63 -12.64 3.86 0.14
CA LEU A 63 -12.96 2.94 1.23
C LEU A 63 -11.79 2.92 2.21
N GLU A 64 -11.95 3.54 3.38
CA GLU A 64 -10.86 3.64 4.37
C GLU A 64 -10.66 2.37 5.19
N ASN A 65 -11.69 1.53 5.31
CA ASN A 65 -11.68 0.34 6.18
C ASN A 65 -11.27 -0.95 5.46
N LEU A 66 -10.87 -0.86 4.18
CA LEU A 66 -10.38 -2.02 3.45
C LEU A 66 -8.91 -2.26 3.82
N CYS A 67 -8.65 -3.23 4.68
CA CYS A 67 -7.29 -3.59 5.09
C CYS A 67 -6.73 -4.67 4.17
N ILE A 68 -5.91 -4.27 3.20
CA ILE A 68 -5.13 -5.19 2.38
C ILE A 68 -3.70 -5.17 2.92
N THR A 69 -3.30 -6.26 3.58
CA THR A 69 -1.93 -6.40 4.09
C THR A 69 -1.04 -6.98 3.00
N GLN A 70 -0.22 -6.14 2.35
CA GLN A 70 0.89 -6.63 1.54
C GLN A 70 2.16 -6.69 2.38
N SER A 71 2.82 -7.85 2.41
CA SER A 71 4.13 -7.98 3.04
C SER A 71 5.14 -7.17 2.24
N LEU A 72 5.72 -6.15 2.88
CA LEU A 72 6.86 -5.41 2.34
C LEU A 72 8.15 -6.15 2.70
N TYR A 73 9.03 -6.30 1.71
CA TYR A 73 10.33 -6.91 1.90
C TYR A 73 11.41 -5.86 1.66
N VAL A 74 12.36 -5.77 2.59
CA VAL A 74 13.58 -4.98 2.38
C VAL A 74 14.57 -5.83 1.61
N VAL A 75 15.03 -5.34 0.46
CA VAL A 75 15.98 -6.03 -0.41
C VAL A 75 17.33 -5.33 -0.31
N PHE A 76 18.40 -6.12 -0.25
CA PHE A 76 19.77 -5.63 -0.11
C PHE A 76 20.60 -6.03 -1.32
N ASN A 77 21.49 -5.15 -1.74
CA ASN A 77 22.45 -5.41 -2.83
C ASN A 77 23.71 -6.17 -2.36
N GLY A 78 23.78 -6.59 -1.09
CA GLY A 78 24.91 -7.34 -0.54
C GLY A 78 24.58 -8.01 0.80
N PHE A 79 25.21 -9.15 1.04
CA PHE A 79 24.99 -9.93 2.27
C PHE A 79 25.49 -9.19 3.52
N SER A 80 26.61 -8.47 3.44
CA SER A 80 27.16 -7.71 4.57
C SER A 80 26.19 -6.63 5.06
N LEU A 81 25.62 -5.84 4.14
CA LEU A 81 24.63 -4.80 4.46
C LEU A 81 23.34 -5.39 5.04
N ARG A 82 22.85 -6.49 4.47
CA ARG A 82 21.71 -7.23 5.03
C ARG A 82 21.98 -7.65 6.48
N ASP A 83 23.16 -8.22 6.73
CA ASP A 83 23.49 -8.79 8.04
C ASP A 83 23.71 -7.71 9.09
N GLU A 84 24.32 -6.58 8.71
CA GLU A 84 24.43 -5.39 9.55
C GLU A 84 23.04 -4.81 9.88
N PHE A 85 22.19 -4.64 8.87
CA PHE A 85 20.82 -4.16 9.07
C PHE A 85 20.01 -5.11 9.97
N ASN A 86 20.18 -6.42 9.82
CA ASN A 86 19.52 -7.43 10.65
C ASN A 86 20.00 -7.36 12.11
N LYS A 87 21.29 -7.11 12.36
CA LYS A 87 21.80 -6.88 13.72
C LYS A 87 21.14 -5.65 14.34
N TYR A 88 21.07 -4.55 13.58
CA TYR A 88 20.42 -3.32 14.02
C TYR A 88 18.93 -3.54 14.34
N LEU A 89 18.19 -4.23 13.47
CA LEU A 89 16.78 -4.57 13.68
C LEU A 89 16.53 -5.34 14.97
N ARG A 90 17.37 -6.34 15.28
CA ARG A 90 17.28 -7.13 16.52
C ARG A 90 17.47 -6.25 17.75
N LEU A 91 18.48 -5.39 17.75
CA LEU A 91 18.76 -4.45 18.84
C LEU A 91 17.61 -3.44 19.02
N TYR A 92 17.08 -2.92 17.91
CA TYR A 92 15.96 -2.00 17.92
C TYR A 92 14.70 -2.65 18.52
N GLY A 93 14.39 -3.88 18.12
CA GLY A 93 13.27 -4.65 18.68
C GLY A 93 13.39 -4.88 20.19
N GLN A 94 14.58 -5.25 20.68
CA GLN A 94 14.85 -5.41 22.12
C GLN A 94 14.69 -4.08 22.88
N LYS A 95 15.17 -2.97 22.31
CA LYS A 95 15.03 -1.64 22.90
C LYS A 95 13.56 -1.22 23.00
N LEU A 96 12.77 -1.45 21.95
CA LEU A 96 11.33 -1.19 22.00
C LEU A 96 10.65 -2.03 23.08
N TYR A 97 10.93 -3.34 23.14
CA TYR A 97 10.36 -4.22 24.18
C TYR A 97 10.70 -3.73 25.59
N SER A 98 11.95 -3.32 25.85
CA SER A 98 12.40 -2.76 27.14
C SER A 98 11.67 -1.45 27.50
N ILE A 99 11.49 -0.55 26.53
CA ILE A 99 10.78 0.71 26.73
C ILE A 99 9.29 0.47 27.03
N TYR A 100 8.65 -0.42 26.27
CA TYR A 100 7.23 -0.70 26.42
C TYR A 100 6.92 -1.53 27.68
N SER A 101 7.74 -2.53 28.02
CA SER A 101 7.56 -3.30 29.25
C SER A 101 7.69 -2.44 30.52
N LYS A 102 8.60 -1.47 30.55
CA LYS A 102 8.73 -0.51 31.68
C LYS A 102 7.60 0.52 31.77
N LYS A 103 6.87 0.74 30.69
CA LYS A 103 5.78 1.74 30.64
C LYS A 103 4.42 1.14 31.02
N TYR A 104 4.29 -0.19 30.96
CA TYR A 104 3.03 -0.91 31.16
C TYR A 104 3.12 -2.00 32.26
N LEU A 105 4.20 -2.01 33.05
CA LEU A 105 4.35 -2.67 34.36
C LEU A 105 4.62 -1.59 35.40
#